data_AF-A0A838JSC7-F1
#
_entry.id   AF-A0A838JSC7-F1
#
_cell.length_a   1.000
_cell.length_b   1.000
_cell.length_c   1.000
_cell.angle_alpha   90.00
_cell.angle_beta   90.00
_cell.angle_gamma   90.00
#
_symmetry.space_group_name_H-M   'P 1'
#
loop_
_entity.id
_entity.type
_entity.pdbx_description
1 polymer ?
#
loop_
_entity_poly.entity_id
_entity_poly.type
_entity_poly.pdbx_seq_one_letter_code
_entity_poly.pdbx_strand_id
1 'polypeptide(L)'
;MNVRASRWVALSAWAFSQALVALGLLLTAANRYVENEIEPYTVNLVVAALAFSTVGALVASRQRKNPIGWLLLGIGILYATELFAGNYSVYSLVANPGSLPGGAVSAWLTSWVWISGGSLILFVFLFFPDGRLPSPRWRPIAWLVLVNTALAVAPFAFGPGPLKDFSEGLPVVNPVGIEGSGGLLNLFARVSFLLLVPISLALIFAFFVRFRRARGEERQQIKWVAYGVTVFALAVIVTSVWPSLDGS
;
A
#
# COMPACT_ATOMS: atom_id res chain seq x y z
N MET A 1 18.85 9.83 -17.50
CA MET A 1 18.69 8.36 -17.64
C MET A 1 18.40 8.02 -19.10
N ASN A 2 19.17 7.14 -19.73
CA ASN A 2 18.96 6.76 -21.13
C ASN A 2 17.63 6.01 -21.33
N VAL A 3 17.06 6.14 -22.53
CA VAL A 3 15.77 5.56 -22.93
C VAL A 3 15.70 4.06 -22.62
N ARG A 4 16.75 3.33 -22.99
CA ARG A 4 16.88 1.89 -22.78
C ARG A 4 17.02 1.54 -21.29
N ALA A 5 17.84 2.28 -20.54
CA ALA A 5 18.07 2.02 -19.12
C ALA A 5 16.78 2.11 -18.30
N SER A 6 15.97 3.14 -18.52
CA SER A 6 14.70 3.29 -17.81
C SER A 6 13.67 2.22 -18.13
N ARG A 7 13.67 1.72 -19.36
CA ARG A 7 12.80 0.60 -19.74
C ARG A 7 13.22 -0.67 -19.01
N TRP A 8 14.53 -0.95 -18.95
CA TRP A 8 15.05 -2.10 -18.22
C TRP A 8 14.76 -2.01 -16.73
N VAL A 9 14.98 -0.86 -16.09
CA VAL A 9 14.64 -0.68 -14.67
C VAL A 9 13.16 -0.95 -14.41
N ALA A 10 12.26 -0.39 -15.22
CA ALA A 10 10.82 -0.61 -15.08
C ALA A 10 10.43 -2.09 -15.26
N LEU A 11 11.03 -2.77 -16.26
CA LEU A 11 10.77 -4.19 -16.52
C LEU A 11 11.35 -5.11 -15.44
N SER A 12 12.54 -4.83 -14.94
CA SER A 12 13.15 -5.59 -13.84
C SER A 12 12.35 -5.45 -12.55
N ALA A 13 11.92 -4.23 -12.22
CA ALA A 13 11.08 -3.96 -11.06
C ALA A 13 9.69 -4.62 -11.19
N TRP A 14 9.13 -4.64 -12.40
CA TRP A 14 7.91 -5.39 -12.69
C TRP A 14 8.10 -6.89 -12.51
N ALA A 15 9.12 -7.48 -13.13
CA ALA A 15 9.41 -8.90 -13.03
C ALA A 15 9.65 -9.33 -11.57
N PHE A 16 10.31 -8.49 -10.79
CA PHE A 16 10.46 -8.68 -9.34
C PHE A 16 9.11 -8.72 -8.61
N SER A 17 8.22 -7.77 -8.89
CA SER A 17 6.84 -7.79 -8.34
C SER A 17 6.10 -9.07 -8.72
N GLN A 18 6.19 -9.52 -9.99
CA GLN A 18 5.55 -10.75 -10.44
C GLN A 18 6.12 -11.99 -9.74
N ALA A 19 7.44 -12.04 -9.52
CA ALA A 19 8.08 -13.13 -8.79
C ALA A 19 7.61 -13.19 -7.33
N LEU A 20 7.49 -12.04 -6.65
CA LEU A 20 6.94 -11.96 -5.30
C LEU A 20 5.49 -12.46 -5.25
N VAL A 21 4.65 -12.07 -6.21
CA VAL A 21 3.26 -12.55 -6.29
C VAL A 21 3.22 -14.07 -6.47
N ALA A 22 4.01 -14.61 -7.40
CA ALA A 22 4.06 -16.05 -7.64
C ALA A 22 4.53 -16.84 -6.41
N LEU A 23 5.58 -16.36 -5.73
CA LEU A 23 6.08 -16.97 -4.49
C LEU A 23 5.06 -16.85 -3.35
N GLY A 24 4.40 -15.70 -3.22
CA GLY A 24 3.33 -15.50 -2.24
C GLY A 24 2.19 -16.49 -2.43
N LEU A 25 1.72 -16.70 -3.66
CA LEU A 25 0.69 -17.69 -3.99
C LEU A 25 1.12 -19.13 -3.73
N LEU A 26 2.37 -19.48 -4.01
CA LEU A 26 2.92 -20.80 -3.66
C LEU A 26 2.90 -21.03 -2.15
N LEU A 27 3.26 -20.01 -1.36
CA LEU A 27 3.22 -20.08 0.10
C LEU A 27 1.78 -20.11 0.62
N THR A 28 0.84 -19.38 0.01
CA THR A 28 -0.60 -19.50 0.33
C THR A 28 -1.08 -20.94 0.14
N ALA A 29 -0.72 -21.59 -0.98
CA ALA A 29 -1.06 -22.98 -1.20
C ALA A 29 -0.40 -23.93 -0.19
N ALA A 30 0.83 -23.63 0.23
CA ALA A 30 1.55 -24.39 1.25
C ALA A 30 0.95 -24.23 2.66
N ASN A 31 0.38 -23.06 2.96
CA ASN A 31 -0.25 -22.72 4.23
C ASN A 31 -1.71 -23.16 4.34
N ARG A 32 -2.28 -23.86 3.35
CA ARG A 32 -3.72 -24.19 3.26
C ARG A 32 -4.34 -24.97 4.43
N TYR A 33 -3.52 -25.48 5.36
CA TYR A 33 -3.97 -26.27 6.51
C TYR A 33 -3.78 -25.57 7.85
N VAL A 34 -3.26 -24.34 7.83
CA VAL A 34 -3.10 -23.50 9.02
C VAL A 34 -3.86 -22.20 8.83
N GLU A 35 -4.32 -21.65 9.94
CA GLU A 35 -4.94 -20.34 9.95
C GLU A 35 -3.96 -19.28 9.44
N ASN A 36 -4.39 -18.51 8.44
CA ASN A 36 -3.55 -17.57 7.73
C ASN A 36 -4.27 -16.23 7.60
N GLU A 37 -3.81 -15.25 8.35
CA GLU A 37 -4.40 -13.91 8.42
C GLU A 37 -4.31 -13.14 7.09
N ILE A 38 -3.47 -13.58 6.15
CA ILE A 38 -3.35 -13.01 4.81
C ILE A 38 -4.39 -13.58 3.85
N GLU A 39 -4.97 -14.75 4.14
CA GLU A 39 -5.93 -15.43 3.26
C GLU A 39 -7.12 -14.51 2.88
N PRO A 40 -7.78 -13.80 3.82
CA PRO A 40 -8.90 -12.91 3.48
C PRO A 40 -8.54 -11.77 2.51
N TYR A 41 -7.27 -11.37 2.48
CA TYR A 41 -6.78 -10.26 1.65
C TYR A 41 -6.08 -10.73 0.38
N THR A 42 -5.86 -12.03 0.20
CA THR A 42 -5.00 -12.59 -0.86
C THR A 42 -5.45 -12.15 -2.25
N VAL A 43 -6.76 -12.26 -2.56
CA VAL A 43 -7.30 -11.85 -3.86
C VAL A 43 -7.05 -10.36 -4.10
N ASN A 44 -7.33 -9.51 -3.11
CA ASN A 44 -7.14 -8.07 -3.22
C ASN A 44 -5.67 -7.70 -3.43
N LEU A 45 -4.76 -8.32 -2.68
CA LEU A 45 -3.31 -8.08 -2.79
C LEU A 45 -2.78 -8.54 -4.15
N VAL A 46 -3.19 -9.70 -4.65
CA VAL A 46 -2.80 -10.19 -5.98
C VAL A 46 -3.30 -9.24 -7.06
N VAL A 47 -4.59 -8.91 -7.06
CA VAL A 47 -5.17 -8.02 -8.07
C VAL A 47 -4.50 -6.65 -8.03
N ALA A 48 -4.31 -6.06 -6.84
CA ALA A 48 -3.65 -4.79 -6.68
C ALA A 48 -2.19 -4.85 -7.16
N ALA A 49 -1.41 -5.83 -6.70
CA ALA A 49 -0.01 -6.00 -7.08
C ALA A 49 0.16 -6.14 -8.59
N LEU A 50 -0.64 -7.00 -9.24
CA LEU A 50 -0.59 -7.23 -10.68
C LEU A 50 -1.02 -5.99 -11.46
N ALA A 51 -2.14 -5.36 -11.10
CA ALA A 51 -2.66 -4.20 -11.80
C ALA A 51 -1.71 -3.00 -11.69
N PHE A 52 -1.31 -2.65 -10.47
CA PHE A 52 -0.44 -1.50 -10.21
C PHE A 52 0.95 -1.68 -10.81
N SER A 53 1.60 -2.84 -10.63
CA SER A 53 2.93 -3.07 -11.19
C SER A 53 2.92 -3.12 -12.72
N THR A 54 1.92 -3.74 -13.34
CA THR A 54 1.84 -3.87 -14.80
C THR A 54 1.56 -2.53 -15.47
N VAL A 55 0.55 -1.80 -14.99
CA VAL A 55 0.24 -0.45 -15.49
C VAL A 55 1.41 0.49 -15.20
N GLY A 56 1.98 0.43 -14.00
CA GLY A 56 3.13 1.24 -13.61
C GLY A 56 4.35 1.03 -14.50
N ALA A 57 4.72 -0.22 -14.78
CA ALA A 57 5.83 -0.54 -15.67
C ALA A 57 5.59 -0.10 -17.12
N LEU A 58 4.36 -0.25 -17.62
CA LEU A 58 3.97 0.22 -18.94
C LEU A 58 4.08 1.76 -19.04
N VAL A 59 3.57 2.48 -18.04
CA VAL A 59 3.62 3.94 -18.00
C VAL A 59 5.06 4.42 -17.78
N ALA A 60 5.82 3.84 -16.85
CA ALA A 60 7.21 4.23 -16.57
C ALA A 60 8.15 3.98 -17.77
N SER A 61 7.93 2.90 -18.53
CA SER A 61 8.73 2.59 -19.71
C SER A 61 8.46 3.53 -20.89
N ARG A 62 7.22 4.02 -21.04
CA ARG A 62 6.78 4.93 -22.11
C ARG A 62 6.89 6.42 -21.76
N GLN A 63 6.55 6.79 -20.52
CA GLN A 63 6.50 8.17 -20.01
C GLN A 63 7.44 8.38 -18.80
N ARG A 64 8.75 8.27 -19.03
CA ARG A 64 9.78 8.23 -17.96
C ARG A 64 9.80 9.43 -17.02
N LYS A 65 9.41 10.61 -17.52
CA LYS A 65 9.36 11.85 -16.74
C LYS A 65 8.08 11.98 -15.91
N ASN A 66 7.09 11.12 -16.14
CA ASN A 66 5.85 11.10 -15.40
C ASN A 66 6.04 10.24 -14.13
N PRO A 67 6.00 10.83 -12.92
CA PRO A 67 6.18 10.09 -11.67
C PRO A 67 5.09 9.04 -11.44
N ILE A 68 3.89 9.19 -12.04
CA ILE A 68 2.75 8.29 -11.83
C ILE A 68 3.11 6.84 -12.16
N GLY A 69 3.81 6.59 -13.28
CA GLY A 69 4.20 5.22 -13.64
C GLY A 69 5.09 4.57 -12.59
N TRP A 70 6.04 5.33 -12.02
CA TRP A 70 6.93 4.84 -10.97
C TRP A 70 6.21 4.66 -9.64
N LEU A 71 5.27 5.55 -9.30
CA LEU A 71 4.44 5.42 -8.10
C LEU A 71 3.55 4.18 -8.18
N LEU A 72 2.87 3.95 -9.30
CA LEU A 72 2.07 2.74 -9.53
C LEU A 72 2.94 1.48 -9.45
N LEU A 73 4.14 1.51 -10.04
CA LEU A 73 5.07 0.38 -9.95
C LEU A 73 5.50 0.10 -8.51
N GLY A 74 5.78 1.16 -7.73
CA GLY A 74 6.10 1.07 -6.30
C GLY A 74 4.94 0.49 -5.48
N ILE A 75 3.70 0.94 -5.72
CA ILE A 75 2.49 0.38 -5.07
C ILE A 75 2.40 -1.13 -5.32
N GLY A 76 2.56 -1.56 -6.57
CA GLY A 76 2.48 -2.97 -6.93
C GLY A 76 3.57 -3.83 -6.26
N ILE A 77 4.79 -3.29 -6.12
CA ILE A 77 5.88 -3.98 -5.41
C ILE A 77 5.57 -4.09 -3.91
N LEU A 78 5.06 -3.03 -3.28
CA LEU A 78 4.74 -3.03 -1.85
C LEU A 78 3.63 -4.03 -1.52
N TYR A 79 2.56 -4.10 -2.31
CA TYR A 79 1.51 -5.11 -2.13
C TYR A 79 1.96 -6.53 -2.49
N ALA A 80 2.83 -6.71 -3.48
CA ALA A 80 3.45 -8.00 -3.74
C ALA A 80 4.35 -8.45 -2.57
N THR A 81 5.04 -7.49 -1.94
CA THR A 81 5.89 -7.71 -0.77
C THR A 81 5.05 -8.09 0.44
N GLU A 82 3.93 -7.42 0.67
CA GLU A 82 2.97 -7.76 1.71
C GLU A 82 2.45 -9.20 1.57
N LEU A 83 1.97 -9.56 0.37
CA LEU A 83 1.49 -10.90 0.07
C LEU A 83 2.57 -11.96 0.34
N PHE A 84 3.77 -11.74 -0.17
CA PHE A 84 4.89 -12.67 0.01
C PHE A 84 5.33 -12.76 1.47
N ALA A 85 5.61 -11.63 2.12
CA ALA A 85 6.15 -11.57 3.47
C ALA A 85 5.17 -12.16 4.49
N GLY A 86 3.88 -11.86 4.36
CA GLY A 86 2.85 -12.38 5.26
C GLY A 86 2.69 -13.90 5.12
N ASN A 87 2.62 -14.43 3.90
CA ASN A 87 2.56 -15.89 3.73
C ASN A 87 3.87 -16.58 4.14
N TYR A 88 5.01 -15.91 3.97
CA TYR A 88 6.32 -16.43 4.38
C TYR A 88 6.45 -16.52 5.91
N SER A 89 6.00 -15.50 6.64
CA SER A 89 6.02 -15.53 8.11
C SER A 89 5.09 -16.61 8.65
N VAL A 90 3.89 -16.75 8.10
CA VAL A 90 2.98 -17.86 8.46
C VAL A 90 3.62 -19.21 8.16
N TYR A 91 4.24 -19.39 6.99
CA TYR A 91 4.89 -20.65 6.64
C TYR A 91 6.03 -21.02 7.60
N SER A 92 6.91 -20.06 7.89
CA SER A 92 8.13 -20.29 8.67
C SER A 92 7.93 -20.32 10.18
N LEU A 93 6.87 -19.69 10.70
CA LEU A 93 6.59 -19.59 12.13
C LEU A 93 5.43 -20.47 12.59
N VAL A 94 4.47 -20.78 11.71
CA VAL A 94 3.24 -21.50 12.06
C VAL A 94 3.16 -22.83 11.33
N ALA A 95 3.19 -22.84 9.98
CA ALA A 95 3.00 -24.06 9.19
C ALA A 95 4.15 -25.06 9.38
N ASN A 96 5.39 -24.56 9.36
CA ASN A 96 6.61 -25.34 9.49
C ASN A 96 7.62 -24.56 10.37
N PRO A 97 7.40 -24.49 11.70
CA PRO A 97 8.22 -23.68 12.60
C PRO A 97 9.71 -24.00 12.48
N GLY A 98 10.54 -22.99 12.24
CA GLY A 98 12.01 -23.14 12.16
C GLY A 98 12.54 -23.74 10.85
N SER A 99 11.66 -24.03 9.88
CA SER A 99 12.07 -24.57 8.57
C SER A 99 12.83 -23.56 7.70
N LEU A 100 12.51 -22.27 7.83
CA LEU A 100 13.12 -21.18 7.10
C LEU A 100 13.51 -20.03 8.04
N PRO A 101 14.65 -19.35 7.80
CA PRO A 101 15.07 -18.23 8.62
C PRO A 101 14.23 -16.97 8.35
N GLY A 102 14.27 -16.01 9.28
CA GLY A 102 13.75 -14.67 9.04
C GLY A 102 12.22 -14.51 9.15
N GLY A 103 11.49 -15.51 9.64
CA GLY A 103 10.03 -15.43 9.81
C GLY A 103 9.56 -14.20 10.60
N ALA A 104 10.27 -13.85 11.69
CA ALA A 104 9.95 -12.67 12.50
C ALA A 104 10.17 -11.34 11.75
N VAL A 105 11.19 -11.28 10.87
CA VAL A 105 11.44 -10.10 10.03
C VAL A 105 10.36 -9.98 8.95
N SER A 106 9.91 -11.09 8.37
CA SER A 106 8.81 -11.09 7.41
C SER A 106 7.47 -10.69 8.07
N ALA A 107 7.21 -11.16 9.29
CA ALA A 107 6.06 -10.71 10.08
C ALA A 107 6.12 -9.21 10.37
N TRP A 108 7.30 -8.73 10.78
CA TRP A 108 7.55 -7.30 11.00
C TRP A 108 7.33 -6.46 9.74
N LEU A 109 7.80 -6.92 8.57
CA LEU A 109 7.60 -6.20 7.32
C LEU A 109 6.11 -6.08 6.98
N THR A 110 5.36 -7.15 7.21
CA THR A 110 3.92 -7.23 6.94
C THR A 110 3.12 -6.23 7.80
N SER A 111 3.57 -5.93 9.03
CA SER A 111 2.82 -5.06 9.94
C SER A 111 2.69 -3.60 9.47
N TRP A 112 3.56 -3.13 8.57
CA TRP A 112 3.58 -1.71 8.17
C TRP A 112 3.72 -1.45 6.66
N VAL A 113 4.13 -2.43 5.86
CA VAL A 113 4.37 -2.23 4.41
C VAL A 113 3.12 -1.77 3.65
N TRP A 114 1.95 -2.25 4.06
CA TRP A 114 0.65 -1.89 3.48
C TRP A 114 0.34 -0.39 3.62
N ILE A 115 0.76 0.23 4.72
CA ILE A 115 0.61 1.67 4.99
C ILE A 115 1.41 2.48 3.96
N SER A 116 2.61 2.01 3.63
CA SER A 116 3.47 2.63 2.61
C SER A 116 2.84 2.50 1.22
N GLY A 117 2.29 1.33 0.89
CA GLY A 117 1.56 1.09 -0.36
C GLY A 117 0.38 2.03 -0.52
N GLY A 118 -0.49 2.10 0.49
CA GLY A 118 -1.65 3.00 0.51
C GLY A 118 -1.26 4.48 0.42
N SER A 119 -0.15 4.87 1.05
CA SER A 119 0.35 6.25 0.99
C SER A 119 0.81 6.66 -0.41
N LEU A 120 1.41 5.75 -1.18
CA LEU A 120 1.81 6.03 -2.57
C LEU A 120 0.58 6.30 -3.46
N ILE A 121 -0.59 5.73 -3.15
CA ILE A 121 -1.85 6.02 -3.86
C ILE A 121 -2.23 7.50 -3.68
N LEU A 122 -2.01 8.07 -2.49
CA LEU A 122 -2.25 9.49 -2.23
C LEU A 122 -1.35 10.39 -3.10
N PHE A 123 -0.10 9.97 -3.32
CA PHE A 123 0.79 10.65 -4.26
C PHE A 123 0.32 10.52 -5.70
N VAL A 124 -0.16 9.34 -6.14
CA VAL A 124 -0.76 9.18 -7.46
C VAL A 124 -1.88 10.19 -7.66
N PHE A 125 -2.81 10.29 -6.71
CA PHE A 125 -3.89 11.27 -6.71
C PHE A 125 -3.38 12.72 -6.77
N LEU A 126 -2.33 13.04 -6.01
CA LEU A 126 -1.77 14.38 -5.99
C LEU A 126 -1.10 14.77 -7.33
N PHE A 127 -0.44 13.83 -8.01
CA PHE A 127 0.25 14.07 -9.29
C PHE A 127 -0.64 13.84 -10.53
N PHE A 128 -1.78 13.18 -10.39
CA PHE A 128 -2.70 12.88 -11.50
C PHE A 128 -3.35 14.15 -12.09
N PRO A 129 -3.52 14.26 -13.43
CA PRO A 129 -3.20 13.28 -14.48
C PRO A 129 -1.82 13.46 -15.13
N ASP A 130 -1.26 14.66 -15.08
CA ASP A 130 -0.11 15.08 -15.90
C ASP A 130 1.25 14.84 -15.24
N GLY A 131 1.26 14.29 -14.03
CA GLY A 131 2.48 14.01 -13.27
C GLY A 131 3.06 15.24 -12.58
N ARG A 132 2.29 16.32 -12.45
CA ARG A 132 2.75 17.59 -11.86
C ARG A 132 1.82 18.02 -10.73
N LEU A 133 2.37 18.76 -9.76
CA LEU A 133 1.56 19.39 -8.72
C LEU A 133 0.71 20.52 -9.35
N PRO A 134 -0.52 20.80 -8.85
CA PRO A 134 -1.39 21.82 -9.44
C PRO A 134 -0.78 23.23 -9.44
N SER A 135 0.06 23.52 -8.44
CA SER A 135 0.89 24.73 -8.32
C SER A 135 1.89 24.55 -7.17
N PRO A 136 2.96 25.36 -7.04
CA PRO A 136 3.97 25.22 -5.99
C PRO A 136 3.43 25.17 -4.55
N ARG A 137 2.29 25.82 -4.28
CA ARG A 137 1.59 25.80 -2.97
C ARG A 137 1.08 24.42 -2.53
N TRP A 138 1.11 23.41 -3.40
CA TRP A 138 0.75 22.02 -3.06
C TRP A 138 1.95 21.18 -2.58
N ARG A 139 3.19 21.71 -2.67
CA ARG A 139 4.36 21.04 -2.12
C ARG A 139 4.26 20.76 -0.62
N PRO A 140 3.73 21.67 0.23
CA PRO A 140 3.50 21.36 1.63
C PRO A 140 2.56 20.17 1.85
N ILE A 141 1.57 19.96 0.97
CA ILE A 141 0.65 18.81 1.08
C ILE A 141 1.38 17.52 0.72
N ALA A 142 2.25 17.53 -0.29
CA ALA A 142 3.11 16.38 -0.59
C ALA A 142 4.00 16.01 0.60
N TRP A 143 4.62 17.01 1.25
CA TRP A 143 5.39 16.81 2.48
C TRP A 143 4.52 16.31 3.63
N LEU A 144 3.31 16.85 3.77
CA LEU A 144 2.37 16.43 4.81
C LEU A 144 1.99 14.96 4.64
N VAL A 145 1.69 14.51 3.42
CA VAL A 145 1.46 13.08 3.12
C VAL A 145 2.68 12.25 3.51
N LEU A 146 3.89 12.67 3.11
CA LEU A 146 5.13 11.94 3.42
C LEU A 146 5.37 11.81 4.93
N VAL A 147 5.26 12.92 5.67
CA VAL A 147 5.44 12.95 7.13
C VAL A 147 4.35 12.11 7.80
N ASN A 148 3.10 12.22 7.33
CA ASN A 148 2.00 11.42 7.84
C ASN A 148 2.23 9.92 7.63
N THR A 149 2.76 9.50 6.48
CA THR A 149 3.17 8.11 6.24
C THR A 149 4.21 7.65 7.26
N ALA A 150 5.24 8.46 7.53
CA ALA A 150 6.25 8.13 8.54
C ALA A 150 5.64 8.00 9.95
N LEU A 151 4.76 8.93 10.33
CA LEU A 151 4.03 8.89 11.60
C LEU A 151 3.09 7.69 11.70
N ALA A 152 2.49 7.26 10.59
CA ALA A 152 1.62 6.10 10.52
C ALA A 152 2.41 4.78 10.61
N VAL A 153 3.57 4.70 9.96
CA VAL A 153 4.43 3.50 9.93
C VAL A 153 5.14 3.29 11.27
N ALA A 154 5.64 4.35 11.90
CA ALA A 154 6.50 4.25 13.07
C ALA A 154 5.92 3.41 14.24
N PRO A 155 4.63 3.54 14.61
CA PRO A 155 4.03 2.73 15.67
C PRO A 155 4.00 1.23 15.36
N PHE A 156 3.81 0.84 14.10
CA PHE A 156 3.79 -0.55 13.67
C PHE A 156 5.18 -1.13 13.48
N ALA A 157 6.12 -0.30 13.00
CA ALA A 157 7.50 -0.72 12.77
C ALA A 157 8.32 -0.81 14.06
N PHE A 158 8.15 0.14 15.00
CA PHE A 158 9.01 0.28 16.19
C PHE A 158 8.26 0.07 17.51
N GLY A 159 6.97 -0.25 17.46
CA GLY A 159 6.17 -0.55 18.64
C GLY A 159 6.78 -1.69 19.45
N PRO A 160 7.04 -1.51 20.77
CA PRO A 160 7.55 -2.57 21.60
C PRO A 160 6.50 -3.66 21.83
N GLY A 161 6.95 -4.90 22.06
CA GLY A 161 6.09 -6.03 22.35
C GLY A 161 5.65 -6.82 21.11
N PRO A 162 4.56 -7.60 21.22
CA PRO A 162 4.04 -8.39 20.11
C PRO A 162 3.57 -7.54 18.92
N LEU A 163 3.79 -8.04 17.71
CA LEU A 163 3.19 -7.47 16.50
C LEU A 163 1.67 -7.66 16.58
N LYS A 164 0.93 -6.55 16.50
CA LYS A 164 -0.53 -6.52 16.76
C LYS A 164 -1.38 -7.28 15.75
N ASP A 165 -0.88 -7.42 14.52
CA ASP A 165 -1.59 -8.02 13.39
C ASP A 165 -0.98 -9.38 13.00
N PHE A 166 -0.36 -10.09 13.97
CA PHE A 166 0.24 -11.39 13.71
C PHE A 166 -0.20 -12.45 14.73
N SER A 167 -1.00 -13.39 14.26
CA SER A 167 -1.53 -14.62 14.86
C SER A 167 -1.90 -14.50 16.34
N GLU A 168 -3.20 -14.47 16.64
CA GLU A 168 -3.73 -14.42 18.02
C GLU A 168 -3.17 -15.53 18.95
N GLY A 169 -2.68 -16.65 18.39
CA GLY A 169 -2.10 -17.77 19.14
C GLY A 169 -0.56 -17.80 19.26
N LEU A 170 0.17 -17.00 18.49
CA LEU A 170 1.65 -17.01 18.44
C LEU A 170 2.20 -15.58 18.42
N PRO A 171 2.33 -14.92 19.59
CA PRO A 171 2.78 -13.53 19.66
C PRO A 171 4.24 -13.42 19.21
N VAL A 172 4.44 -12.95 17.98
CA VAL A 172 5.77 -12.63 17.46
C VAL A 172 6.21 -11.30 18.02
N VAL A 173 7.28 -11.31 18.82
CA VAL A 173 7.87 -10.09 19.38
C VAL A 173 8.50 -9.27 18.26
N ASN A 174 8.23 -7.97 18.24
CA ASN A 174 8.81 -7.06 17.25
C ASN A 174 10.35 -7.07 17.37
N PRO A 175 11.08 -7.50 16.32
CA PRO A 175 12.54 -7.64 16.37
C PRO A 175 13.26 -6.29 16.51
N VAL A 176 12.60 -5.17 16.18
CA VAL A 176 13.16 -3.81 16.25
C VAL A 176 12.29 -2.89 17.11
N GLY A 177 11.52 -3.47 18.04
CA GLY A 177 10.72 -2.72 19.00
C GLY A 177 11.58 -1.90 19.94
N ILE A 178 11.21 -0.64 20.17
CA ILE A 178 11.96 0.27 21.06
C ILE A 178 11.24 0.34 22.40
N GLU A 179 11.84 -0.24 23.45
CA GLU A 179 11.29 -0.17 24.81
C GLU A 179 11.15 1.29 25.30
N GLY A 180 10.09 1.57 26.06
CA GLY A 180 9.79 2.93 26.55
C GLY A 180 9.26 3.92 25.51
N SER A 181 9.24 3.57 24.21
CA SER A 181 8.76 4.47 23.14
C SER A 181 7.24 4.56 23.02
N GLY A 182 6.48 3.73 23.76
CA GLY A 182 5.03 3.58 23.60
C GLY A 182 4.23 4.88 23.70
N GLY A 183 4.60 5.79 24.62
CA GLY A 183 3.94 7.10 24.73
C GLY A 183 4.10 7.96 23.47
N LEU A 184 5.31 8.03 22.93
CA LEU A 184 5.63 8.79 21.72
C LEU A 184 5.00 8.17 20.47
N LEU A 185 5.06 6.84 20.33
CA LEU A 185 4.45 6.13 19.19
C LEU A 185 2.91 6.23 19.22
N ASN A 186 2.29 6.19 20.41
CA ASN A 186 0.86 6.45 20.54
C ASN A 186 0.49 7.88 20.12
N LEU A 187 1.33 8.87 20.44
CA LEU A 187 1.16 10.24 19.96
C LEU A 187 1.26 10.29 18.43
N PHE A 188 2.25 9.62 17.81
CA PHE A 188 2.38 9.55 16.36
C PHE A 188 1.16 8.94 15.69
N ALA A 189 0.62 7.83 16.23
CA ALA A 189 -0.60 7.21 15.73
C ALA A 189 -1.79 8.18 15.78
N ARG A 190 -2.00 8.87 16.90
CA ARG A 190 -3.09 9.86 17.06
C ARG A 190 -2.95 11.05 16.12
N VAL A 191 -1.75 11.62 16.03
CA VAL A 191 -1.46 12.75 15.12
C VAL A 191 -1.69 12.32 13.68
N SER A 192 -1.17 11.15 13.29
CA SER A 192 -1.38 10.59 11.96
C SER A 192 -2.88 10.45 11.65
N PHE A 193 -3.64 9.85 12.56
CA PHE A 193 -5.08 9.69 12.41
C PHE A 193 -5.80 11.03 12.22
N LEU A 194 -5.47 12.03 13.03
CA LEU A 194 -6.05 13.37 12.93
C LEU A 194 -5.68 14.09 11.63
N LEU A 195 -4.48 13.86 11.10
CA LEU A 195 -4.01 14.45 9.85
C LEU A 195 -4.64 13.81 8.61
N LEU A 196 -5.20 12.59 8.70
CA LEU A 196 -5.87 11.95 7.57
C LEU A 196 -7.04 12.77 7.02
N VAL A 197 -7.83 13.39 7.90
CA VAL A 197 -8.99 14.22 7.50
C VAL A 197 -8.57 15.42 6.66
N PRO A 198 -7.68 16.33 7.13
CA PRO A 198 -7.24 17.47 6.33
C PRO A 198 -6.47 17.06 5.08
N ILE A 199 -5.68 15.98 5.10
CA ILE A 199 -5.03 15.44 3.90
C ILE A 199 -6.08 15.03 2.86
N SER A 200 -7.09 14.26 3.29
CA SER A 200 -8.15 13.79 2.40
C SER A 200 -8.94 14.95 1.80
N LEU A 201 -9.34 15.93 2.63
CA LEU A 201 -10.02 17.14 2.18
C LEU A 201 -9.17 17.95 1.19
N ALA A 202 -7.87 18.07 1.45
CA ALA A 202 -6.95 18.75 0.55
C ALA A 202 -6.85 18.02 -0.80
N LEU A 203 -6.75 16.69 -0.82
CA LEU A 203 -6.72 15.90 -2.06
C LEU A 203 -8.03 16.04 -2.85
N ILE A 204 -9.19 15.96 -2.19
CA ILE A 204 -10.49 16.20 -2.81
C ILE A 204 -10.56 17.61 -3.41
N PHE A 205 -10.10 18.62 -2.67
CA PHE A 205 -10.04 19.99 -3.16
C PHE A 205 -9.08 20.15 -4.35
N ALA A 206 -7.95 19.44 -4.37
CA ALA A 206 -7.02 19.41 -5.49
C ALA A 206 -7.71 18.91 -6.76
N PHE A 207 -8.44 17.79 -6.63
CA PHE A 207 -9.24 17.21 -7.70
C PHE A 207 -10.31 18.17 -8.19
N PHE A 208 -11.03 18.84 -7.28
CA PHE A 208 -12.06 19.80 -7.64
C PHE A 208 -11.51 21.01 -8.39
N VAL A 209 -10.42 21.61 -7.91
CA VAL A 209 -9.75 22.74 -8.58
C VAL A 209 -9.27 22.33 -9.97
N ARG A 210 -8.73 21.11 -10.14
CA ARG A 210 -8.34 20.56 -11.44
C ARG A 210 -9.55 20.34 -12.34
N PHE A 211 -10.62 19.72 -11.85
CA PHE A 211 -11.83 19.48 -12.63
C PHE A 211 -12.43 20.78 -13.18
N ARG A 212 -12.40 21.86 -12.41
CA ARG A 212 -12.88 23.18 -12.87
C ARG A 212 -12.01 23.81 -13.96
N ARG A 213 -10.72 23.46 -14.03
CA ARG A 213 -9.76 24.00 -15.00
C ARG A 213 -9.62 23.11 -16.24
N ALA A 214 -9.88 21.82 -16.10
CA ALA A 214 -9.72 20.82 -17.15
C ALA A 214 -10.67 21.05 -18.32
N ARG A 215 -10.15 20.91 -19.55
CA ARG A 215 -10.91 20.97 -20.81
C ARG A 215 -10.61 19.72 -21.64
N GLY A 216 -11.57 19.29 -22.48
CA GLY A 216 -11.37 18.16 -23.39
C GLY A 216 -11.07 16.83 -22.68
N GLU A 217 -10.04 16.11 -23.12
CA GLU A 217 -9.66 14.77 -22.66
C GLU A 217 -9.28 14.72 -21.16
N GLU A 218 -8.64 15.75 -20.63
CA GLU A 218 -8.25 15.83 -19.21
C GLU A 218 -9.47 15.74 -18.29
N ARG A 219 -10.59 16.34 -18.70
CA ARG A 219 -11.84 16.27 -17.94
C ARG A 219 -12.43 14.86 -17.94
N GLN A 220 -12.23 14.09 -19.01
CA GLN A 220 -12.67 12.69 -19.07
C GLN A 220 -11.80 11.80 -18.19
N GLN A 221 -10.47 12.02 -18.18
CA GLN A 221 -9.55 11.29 -17.29
C GLN A 221 -9.93 11.47 -15.81
N ILE A 222 -10.24 12.71 -15.39
CA ILE A 222 -10.68 12.99 -14.01
C ILE A 222 -12.01 12.29 -13.70
N LYS A 223 -12.96 12.26 -14.64
CA LYS A 223 -14.24 11.56 -14.46
C LYS A 223 -14.07 10.06 -14.26
N TRP A 224 -13.19 9.41 -15.02
CA TRP A 224 -12.90 7.98 -14.84
C TRP A 224 -12.32 7.67 -13.47
N VAL A 225 -11.41 8.52 -12.96
CA VAL A 225 -10.88 8.38 -11.61
C VAL A 225 -11.96 8.60 -10.56
N ALA A 226 -12.77 9.66 -10.70
CA ALA A 226 -13.88 9.91 -9.78
C ALA A 226 -14.87 8.75 -9.76
N TYR A 227 -15.22 8.20 -10.93
CA TYR A 227 -16.06 7.02 -11.05
C TYR A 227 -15.46 5.81 -10.34
N GLY A 228 -14.17 5.50 -10.57
CA GLY A 228 -13.48 4.41 -9.90
C GLY A 228 -13.45 4.57 -8.38
N VAL A 229 -13.18 5.78 -7.87
CA VAL A 229 -13.24 6.08 -6.43
C VAL A 229 -14.65 5.91 -5.88
N THR A 230 -15.68 6.36 -6.59
CA THR A 230 -17.08 6.16 -6.17
C THR A 230 -17.46 4.69 -6.13
N VAL A 231 -17.13 3.92 -7.17
CA VAL A 231 -17.39 2.47 -7.22
C VAL A 231 -16.66 1.76 -6.08
N PHE A 232 -15.39 2.08 -5.84
CA PHE A 232 -14.62 1.52 -4.74
C PHE A 232 -15.24 1.86 -3.37
N ALA A 233 -15.59 3.13 -3.13
CA ALA A 233 -16.22 3.54 -1.89
C ALA A 233 -17.57 2.83 -1.67
N LEU A 234 -18.38 2.66 -2.72
CA LEU A 234 -19.63 1.91 -2.66
C LEU A 234 -19.38 0.43 -2.36
N ALA A 235 -18.39 -0.19 -3.00
CA ALA A 235 -18.03 -1.59 -2.75
C ALA A 235 -17.63 -1.79 -1.27
N VAL A 236 -16.78 -0.89 -0.73
CA VAL A 236 -16.38 -0.91 0.68
C VAL A 236 -17.60 -0.77 1.60
N ILE A 237 -18.49 0.19 1.34
CA ILE A 237 -19.72 0.37 2.13
C ILE A 237 -20.57 -0.90 2.10
N VAL A 238 -20.78 -1.48 0.92
CA VAL A 238 -21.55 -2.73 0.77
C VAL A 238 -20.89 -3.86 1.57
N THR A 239 -19.58 -4.08 1.44
CA THR A 239 -18.90 -5.14 2.19
C THR A 239 -18.88 -4.92 3.70
N SER A 240 -18.88 -3.66 4.17
CA SER A 240 -18.91 -3.35 5.60
C SER A 240 -20.32 -3.43 6.21
N VAL A 241 -21.37 -3.16 5.42
CA VAL A 241 -22.76 -3.17 5.88
C VAL A 241 -23.41 -4.54 5.65
N TRP A 242 -23.02 -5.29 4.62
CA TRP A 242 -23.62 -6.59 4.29
C TRP A 242 -23.60 -7.60 5.46
N PRO A 243 -22.48 -7.80 6.18
CA PRO A 243 -22.46 -8.70 7.35
C PRO A 243 -23.37 -8.26 8.49
N SER A 244 -23.72 -6.97 8.57
CA SER A 244 -24.64 -6.43 9.58
C SER A 244 -26.12 -6.64 9.25
N LEU A 245 -26.45 -7.02 8.02
CA LEU A 245 -27.81 -7.32 7.56
C LEU A 245 -28.13 -8.82 7.63
N ASP A 246 -27.12 -9.68 7.50
CA ASP A 246 -27.27 -11.14 7.61
C ASP A 246 -27.33 -11.63 9.09
N GLY A 247 -27.03 -10.75 10.05
CA GLY A 247 -27.02 -11.03 11.49
C GLY A 247 -28.29 -10.65 12.26
N SER A 248 -29.41 -10.34 11.59
CA SER A 248 -30.70 -10.01 12.21
C SER A 248 -31.76 -11.10 11.99
#